data_AF-A0A3M2SV02-F1
#
_entry.id   AF-A0A3M2SV02-F1
#
_cell.length_a   1.000
_cell.length_b   1.000
_cell.length_c   1.000
_cell.angle_alpha   90.00
_cell.angle_beta   90.00
_cell.angle_gamma   90.00
#
_symmetry.space_group_name_H-M   'P 1'
#
loop_
_entity.id
_entity.type
_entity.pdbx_description
1 polymer ?
#
loop_
_entity_poly.entity_id
_entity_poly.type
_entity_poly.pdbx_seq_one_letter_code
_entity_poly.pdbx_strand_id
1 'polypeptide(L)'
;PQSESESKSESHVFLISGIPPHRVYTHPDEQLFLLEKGLREDDMPPERMVVLPLARGQAWSLRRMAAVFDSLGGGVEEEEGVSLEDVSGKAKEKLEEYYERRKQARHTREWGGKKLLLAMVDKGMGGDGTVVYYVVQEGAVKPRQN
;
A
#
# COMPACT_ATOMS: atom_id res chain seq x y z
N PRO A 1 6.29 37.37 -33.22
CA PRO A 1 5.76 36.08 -32.74
C PRO A 1 6.91 35.18 -32.27
N GLN A 2 7.36 35.39 -31.03
CA GLN A 2 8.40 34.57 -30.41
C GLN A 2 7.73 33.37 -29.75
N SER A 3 8.20 32.19 -30.11
CA SER A 3 7.79 30.88 -29.62
C SER A 3 8.36 30.64 -28.21
N GLU A 4 7.51 30.72 -27.20
CA GLU A 4 7.83 30.22 -25.86
C GLU A 4 7.81 28.69 -25.89
N SER A 5 8.99 28.09 -25.81
CA SER A 5 9.14 26.67 -25.51
C SER A 5 9.05 26.51 -24.00
N GLU A 6 7.84 26.25 -23.49
CA GLU A 6 7.64 25.76 -22.13
C GLU A 6 8.37 24.41 -21.99
N SER A 7 9.57 24.46 -21.42
CA SER A 7 10.26 23.25 -20.94
C SER A 7 9.49 22.71 -19.73
N LYS A 8 8.51 21.86 -20.01
CA LYS A 8 7.82 21.08 -18.99
C LYS A 8 8.84 20.14 -18.36
N SER A 9 9.45 20.55 -17.25
CA SER A 9 10.28 19.66 -16.46
C SER A 9 9.38 18.50 -16.00
N GLU A 10 9.55 17.31 -16.57
CA GLU A 10 8.88 16.10 -16.08
C GLU A 10 9.35 15.86 -14.65
N SER A 11 8.50 16.21 -13.69
CA SER A 11 8.80 15.98 -12.28
C SER A 11 8.65 14.48 -12.01
N HIS A 12 9.75 13.73 -12.11
CA HIS A 12 9.76 12.31 -11.77
C HIS A 12 9.40 12.13 -10.28
N VAL A 13 8.46 11.23 -10.02
CA VAL A 13 8.10 10.81 -8.65
C VAL A 13 8.91 9.56 -8.35
N PHE A 14 9.77 9.63 -7.34
CA PHE A 14 10.50 8.46 -6.86
C PHE A 14 9.64 7.69 -5.85
N LEU A 15 9.60 6.38 -6.02
CA LEU A 15 8.93 5.44 -5.12
C LEU A 15 9.99 4.51 -4.53
N ILE A 16 9.86 4.20 -3.24
CA ILE A 16 10.72 3.23 -2.56
C ILE A 16 9.91 1.95 -2.37
N SER A 17 10.43 0.81 -2.77
CA SER A 17 9.77 -0.48 -2.53
C SER A 17 10.61 -1.37 -1.61
N GLY A 18 9.94 -2.16 -0.77
CA GLY A 18 10.60 -3.06 0.17
C GLY A 18 9.63 -3.99 0.86
N ILE A 19 10.15 -5.00 1.55
CA ILE A 19 9.38 -5.98 2.32
C ILE A 19 9.69 -5.73 3.81
N PRO A 20 8.78 -5.12 4.59
CA PRO A 20 8.97 -4.91 6.02
C PRO A 20 8.97 -6.26 6.75
N PRO A 21 9.62 -6.38 7.92
CA PRO A 21 9.60 -7.62 8.70
C PRO A 21 8.20 -7.99 9.22
N HIS A 22 7.34 -6.99 9.43
CA HIS A 22 5.95 -7.16 9.86
C HIS A 22 5.02 -6.34 8.96
N ARG A 23 3.76 -6.78 8.82
CA ARG A 23 2.73 -6.05 8.08
C ARG A 23 2.45 -4.72 8.77
N VAL A 24 2.61 -3.60 8.05
CA VAL A 24 2.36 -2.26 8.63
C VAL A 24 0.87 -1.94 8.74
N TYR A 25 0.04 -2.53 7.88
CA TYR A 25 -1.40 -2.35 7.91
C TYR A 25 -2.14 -3.55 7.32
N THR A 26 -3.13 -4.00 8.07
CA THR A 26 -4.12 -5.01 7.70
C THR A 26 -5.49 -4.33 7.65
N HIS A 27 -6.27 -4.55 6.59
CA HIS A 27 -7.62 -3.97 6.51
C HIS A 27 -8.51 -4.53 7.63
N PRO A 28 -9.41 -3.76 8.27
CA PRO A 28 -10.25 -4.26 9.37
C PRO A 28 -11.02 -5.54 9.04
N ASP A 29 -11.65 -5.60 7.86
CA ASP A 29 -12.39 -6.79 7.42
C ASP A 29 -11.48 -7.99 7.13
N GLU A 30 -10.24 -7.73 6.67
CA GLU A 30 -9.23 -8.77 6.48
C GLU A 30 -8.76 -9.29 7.84
N GLN A 31 -8.54 -8.39 8.80
CA GLN A 31 -8.16 -8.74 10.17
C GLN A 31 -9.23 -9.57 10.86
N LEU A 32 -10.52 -9.24 10.66
CA LEU A 32 -11.63 -10.03 11.17
C LEU A 32 -11.62 -11.45 10.58
N PHE A 33 -11.43 -11.56 9.27
CA PHE A 33 -11.34 -12.86 8.59
C PHE A 33 -10.15 -13.70 9.12
N LEU A 34 -8.97 -13.09 9.30
CA LEU A 34 -7.81 -13.77 9.88
C LEU A 34 -8.13 -14.31 11.29
N LEU A 35 -8.78 -13.50 12.13
CA LEU A 35 -9.19 -13.91 13.47
C LEU A 35 -10.21 -15.06 13.45
N GLU A 36 -11.21 -15.04 12.57
CA GLU A 36 -12.20 -16.11 12.40
C GLU A 36 -11.54 -17.44 11.98
N LYS A 37 -10.50 -17.37 11.16
CA LYS A 37 -9.70 -18.54 10.75
C LYS A 37 -8.65 -18.94 11.78
N GLY A 38 -8.47 -18.15 12.84
CA GLY A 38 -7.46 -18.37 13.86
C GLY A 38 -6.04 -18.25 13.31
N LEU A 39 -5.84 -17.38 12.32
CA LEU A 39 -4.54 -16.97 11.79
C LEU A 39 -4.09 -15.70 12.52
N ARG A 40 -2.82 -15.63 12.89
CA ARG A 40 -2.18 -14.43 13.45
C ARG A 40 -1.43 -13.68 12.36
N GLU A 41 -1.11 -12.41 12.62
CA GLU A 41 -0.29 -11.63 11.70
C GLU A 41 1.09 -12.25 11.47
N ASP A 42 1.66 -12.91 12.49
CA ASP A 42 2.94 -13.63 12.40
C ASP A 42 2.87 -14.90 11.53
N ASP A 43 1.67 -15.46 11.35
CA ASP A 43 1.46 -16.61 10.45
C ASP A 43 1.36 -16.17 8.97
N MET A 44 1.26 -14.86 8.74
CA MET A 44 1.15 -14.28 7.41
C MET A 44 2.52 -13.89 6.87
N PRO A 45 2.83 -14.19 5.61
CA PRO A 45 4.09 -13.77 5.03
C PRO A 45 4.16 -12.24 4.92
N PRO A 46 5.37 -11.67 5.05
CA PRO A 46 5.62 -10.26 4.81
C PRO A 46 5.10 -9.79 3.44
N GLU A 47 4.45 -8.62 3.42
CA GLU A 47 3.88 -8.05 2.19
C GLU A 47 4.76 -6.90 1.70
N ARG A 48 5.11 -6.90 0.41
CA ARG A 48 5.82 -5.77 -0.20
C ARG A 48 4.99 -4.51 -0.07
N MET A 49 5.66 -3.41 0.23
CA MET A 49 5.04 -2.09 0.28
C MET A 49 5.81 -1.10 -0.56
N VAL A 50 5.07 -0.10 -1.02
CA VAL A 50 5.61 1.05 -1.72
C VAL A 50 5.44 2.28 -0.84
N VAL A 51 6.51 3.06 -0.72
CA VAL A 51 6.57 4.31 0.04
C VAL A 51 6.72 5.47 -0.93
N LEU A 52 5.85 6.47 -0.77
CA LEU A 52 5.94 7.77 -1.42
C LEU A 52 6.57 8.78 -0.46
N PRO A 53 7.84 9.17 -0.67
CA PRO A 53 8.51 10.17 0.17
C PRO A 53 8.07 11.59 -0.20
N LEU A 54 7.55 12.33 0.79
CA LEU A 54 7.11 13.71 0.66
C LEU A 54 7.84 14.65 1.64
N ALA A 55 8.04 15.89 1.21
CA ALA A 55 8.45 16.97 2.11
C ALA A 55 7.25 17.82 2.54
N ARG A 56 7.24 18.25 3.80
CA ARG A 56 6.28 19.23 4.31
C ARG A 56 6.33 20.50 3.46
N GLY A 57 5.18 20.98 2.99
CA GLY A 57 5.06 22.15 2.12
C GLY A 57 5.21 21.87 0.62
N GLN A 58 5.50 20.63 0.21
CA GLN A 58 5.45 20.26 -1.21
C GLN A 58 3.99 20.25 -1.71
N ALA A 59 3.70 21.02 -2.76
CA ALA A 59 2.37 21.05 -3.36
C ALA A 59 2.08 19.75 -4.13
N TRP A 60 0.95 19.11 -3.82
CA TRP A 60 0.44 17.92 -4.51
C TRP A 60 -0.96 18.17 -5.05
N SER A 61 -1.17 17.90 -6.34
CA SER A 61 -2.50 17.86 -6.92
C SER A 61 -3.07 16.46 -6.83
N LEU A 62 -4.40 16.36 -6.77
CA LEU A 62 -5.10 15.07 -6.79
C LEU A 62 -4.75 14.26 -8.06
N ARG A 63 -4.59 14.94 -9.21
CA ARG A 63 -4.15 14.31 -10.47
C ARG A 63 -2.77 13.67 -10.32
N ARG A 64 -1.82 14.35 -9.69
CA ARG A 64 -0.47 13.81 -9.48
C ARG A 64 -0.49 12.61 -8.55
N MET A 65 -1.32 12.65 -7.50
CA MET A 65 -1.50 11.52 -6.60
C MET A 65 -2.16 10.33 -7.32
N ALA A 66 -3.21 10.56 -8.11
CA ALA A 66 -3.87 9.52 -8.91
C ALA A 66 -2.88 8.85 -9.87
N ALA A 67 -2.05 9.64 -10.56
CA ALA A 67 -1.02 9.10 -11.45
C ALA A 67 0.00 8.18 -10.74
N VAL A 68 0.29 8.41 -9.45
CA VAL A 68 1.11 7.49 -8.64
C VAL A 68 0.38 6.17 -8.45
N PHE A 69 -0.90 6.19 -8.07
CA PHE A 69 -1.69 4.96 -7.94
C PHE A 69 -1.88 4.22 -9.27
N ASP A 70 -1.99 4.95 -10.39
CA ASP A 70 -2.03 4.35 -11.73
C ASP A 70 -0.72 3.64 -12.06
N SER A 71 0.42 4.22 -11.67
CA SER A 71 1.75 3.62 -11.89
C SER A 71 2.08 2.48 -10.93
N LEU A 72 1.38 2.35 -9.80
CA LEU A 72 1.48 1.18 -8.96
C LEU A 72 0.93 -0.01 -9.77
N GLY A 73 1.82 -0.95 -10.11
CA GLY A 73 1.45 -2.21 -10.73
C GLY A 73 0.26 -2.78 -9.96
N GLY A 74 -0.81 -3.16 -10.66
CA GLY A 74 -1.89 -3.86 -10.01
C GLY A 74 -1.34 -5.21 -9.62
N GLY A 75 -0.79 -5.35 -8.41
CA GLY A 75 -0.04 -6.47 -7.79
C GLY A 75 -0.45 -7.92 -8.10
N VAL A 76 -0.63 -8.24 -9.37
CA VAL A 76 -0.81 -9.57 -9.94
C VAL A 76 0.57 -10.24 -10.05
N GLU A 77 1.65 -9.45 -10.06
CA GLU A 77 3.04 -9.92 -10.18
C GLU A 77 3.77 -10.13 -8.83
N GLU A 78 3.18 -9.75 -7.69
CA GLU A 78 3.87 -9.81 -6.38
C GLU A 78 3.50 -11.04 -5.53
N GLU A 79 2.67 -11.96 -6.02
CA GLU A 79 2.34 -13.23 -5.33
C GLU A 79 3.31 -14.38 -5.68
N GLU A 80 4.34 -14.17 -6.52
CA GLU A 80 5.32 -15.22 -6.86
C GLU A 80 6.37 -15.48 -5.74
N GLY A 81 6.38 -14.70 -4.67
CA GLY A 81 7.43 -14.74 -3.64
C GLY A 81 7.12 -15.53 -2.37
N VAL A 82 5.88 -15.96 -2.15
CA VAL A 82 5.54 -16.70 -0.93
C VAL A 82 5.67 -18.19 -1.20
N SER A 83 6.85 -18.74 -0.93
CA SER A 83 6.99 -20.18 -0.84
C SER A 83 6.18 -20.69 0.36
N LEU A 84 5.05 -21.32 0.10
CA LEU A 84 4.23 -22.05 1.09
C LEU A 84 4.93 -23.34 1.57
N GLU A 85 6.17 -23.59 1.16
CA GLU A 85 6.92 -24.81 1.44
C GLU A 85 7.27 -24.95 2.93
N ASP A 86 7.39 -23.84 3.67
CA ASP A 86 7.74 -23.84 5.09
C ASP A 86 6.55 -24.07 6.04
N VAL A 87 5.30 -24.10 5.53
CA VAL A 87 4.09 -24.19 6.36
C VAL A 87 3.49 -25.61 6.33
N SER A 88 3.57 -26.34 7.44
CA SER A 88 3.05 -27.71 7.52
C SER A 88 1.59 -27.82 8.00
N GLY A 89 0.84 -28.79 7.45
CA GLY A 89 -0.44 -29.26 7.98
C GLY A 89 -1.63 -28.29 7.84
N LYS A 90 -2.49 -28.24 8.87
CA LYS A 90 -3.75 -27.44 8.91
C LYS A 90 -3.57 -25.93 8.70
N ALA A 91 -2.36 -25.41 8.91
CA ALA A 91 -2.05 -24.00 8.65
C ALA A 91 -2.02 -23.70 7.15
N LYS A 92 -1.60 -24.66 6.32
CA LYS A 92 -1.54 -24.52 4.86
C LYS A 92 -2.94 -24.36 4.25
N GLU A 93 -3.89 -25.20 4.68
CA GLU A 93 -5.29 -25.14 4.20
C GLU A 93 -5.95 -23.79 4.52
N LYS A 94 -5.76 -23.29 5.74
CA LYS A 94 -6.25 -21.96 6.14
C LYS A 94 -5.61 -20.82 5.34
N LEU A 95 -4.34 -20.96 5.00
CA LEU A 95 -3.59 -19.97 4.24
C LEU A 95 -4.00 -19.97 2.76
N GLU A 96 -4.23 -21.15 2.17
CA GLU A 96 -4.83 -21.30 0.84
C GLU A 96 -6.21 -20.64 0.77
N GLU A 97 -7.09 -20.92 1.75
CA GLU A 97 -8.42 -20.29 1.84
C GLU A 97 -8.31 -18.76 1.98
N TYR A 98 -7.35 -18.27 2.76
CA TYR A 98 -7.07 -16.84 2.87
C TYR A 98 -6.70 -16.22 1.52
N TYR A 99 -5.81 -16.86 0.75
CA TYR A 99 -5.40 -16.34 -0.55
C TYR A 99 -6.55 -16.34 -1.57
N GLU A 100 -7.40 -17.36 -1.56
CA GLU A 100 -8.61 -17.38 -2.37
C GLU A 100 -9.56 -16.24 -2.00
N ARG A 101 -9.83 -16.05 -0.70
CA ARG A 101 -10.67 -14.95 -0.21
C ARG A 101 -10.08 -13.59 -0.55
N ARG A 102 -8.76 -13.42 -0.42
CA ARG A 102 -8.03 -12.18 -0.76
C ARG A 102 -8.16 -11.85 -2.24
N LYS A 103 -8.05 -12.84 -3.13
CA LYS A 103 -8.26 -12.65 -4.59
C LYS A 103 -9.68 -12.17 -4.89
N GLN A 104 -10.69 -12.77 -4.25
CA GLN A 104 -12.09 -12.33 -4.39
C GLN A 104 -12.29 -10.90 -3.87
N ALA A 105 -11.84 -10.62 -2.64
CA ALA A 105 -11.99 -9.32 -1.99
C ALA A 105 -11.29 -8.19 -2.76
N ARG A 106 -10.23 -8.50 -3.50
CA ARG A 106 -9.53 -7.56 -4.37
C ARG A 106 -10.32 -7.21 -5.63
N HIS A 107 -11.01 -8.20 -6.21
CA HIS A 107 -11.89 -7.96 -7.35
C HIS A 107 -13.11 -7.11 -6.95
N THR A 108 -13.68 -7.39 -5.77
CA THR A 108 -14.82 -6.63 -5.23
C THR A 108 -14.41 -5.31 -4.55
N ARG A 109 -13.11 -5.11 -4.30
CA ARG A 109 -12.55 -4.00 -3.51
C ARG A 109 -13.13 -3.92 -2.08
N GLU A 110 -13.57 -5.05 -1.53
CA GLU A 110 -14.12 -5.16 -0.17
C GLU A 110 -13.06 -4.87 0.90
N TRP A 111 -11.87 -5.43 0.74
CA TRP A 111 -10.70 -5.14 1.60
C TRP A 111 -9.90 -3.94 1.11
N GLY A 112 -10.54 -3.12 0.27
CA GLY A 112 -10.05 -1.93 -0.39
C GLY A 112 -9.12 -2.18 -1.60
N GLY A 113 -8.64 -1.09 -2.20
CA GLY A 113 -7.84 -1.11 -3.42
C GLY A 113 -6.33 -1.03 -3.17
N LYS A 114 -5.61 -0.53 -4.18
CA LYS A 114 -4.15 -0.30 -4.11
C LYS A 114 -3.83 0.58 -2.90
N LYS A 115 -2.71 0.29 -2.22
CA LYS A 115 -2.27 1.04 -1.03
C LYS A 115 -0.79 1.41 -1.14
N LEU A 116 -0.41 2.53 -0.53
CA LEU A 116 0.97 2.96 -0.37
C LEU A 116 1.17 3.61 1.01
N LEU A 117 2.41 3.68 1.46
CA LEU A 117 2.80 4.48 2.63
C LEU A 117 3.26 5.86 2.19
N LEU A 118 2.63 6.90 2.73
CA LEU A 118 3.06 8.27 2.55
C LEU A 118 4.03 8.64 3.67
N ALA A 119 5.32 8.78 3.35
CA ALA A 119 6.34 9.16 4.33
C ALA A 119 6.61 10.66 4.23
N MET A 120 6.17 11.42 5.22
CA MET A 120 6.31 12.87 5.25
C MET A 120 7.44 13.28 6.20
N VAL A 121 8.36 14.10 5.71
CA VAL A 121 9.43 14.73 6.50
C VAL A 121 9.26 16.23 6.60
N ASP A 122 9.56 16.81 7.75
CA ASP A 122 9.69 18.26 7.88
C ASP A 122 11.11 18.70 7.52
N LYS A 123 11.24 19.51 6.46
CA LYS A 123 12.52 20.02 5.96
C LYS A 123 12.78 21.49 6.33
N GLY A 124 11.95 22.10 7.19
CA GLY A 124 12.15 23.48 7.65
C GLY A 124 13.44 23.69 8.45
N MET A 125 13.83 24.95 8.69
CA MET A 125 14.94 25.28 9.60
C MET A 125 14.60 24.78 11.01
N GLY A 126 15.24 23.68 11.42
CA GLY A 126 14.99 23.03 12.72
C GLY A 126 14.15 21.75 12.66
N GLY A 127 13.96 21.14 11.48
CA GLY A 127 13.37 19.79 11.40
C GLY A 127 14.10 18.82 12.33
N ASP A 128 13.36 18.10 13.16
CA ASP A 128 13.85 17.21 14.22
C ASP A 128 14.22 15.81 13.70
N GLY A 129 14.14 15.59 12.39
CA GLY A 129 14.34 14.28 11.76
C GLY A 129 13.13 13.35 11.86
N THR A 130 11.98 13.83 12.35
CA THR A 130 10.75 13.03 12.44
C THR A 130 10.21 12.72 11.04
N VAL A 131 9.92 11.44 10.81
CA VAL A 131 9.20 10.95 9.63
C VAL A 131 7.83 10.48 10.08
N VAL A 132 6.77 11.02 9.47
CA VAL A 132 5.39 10.60 9.72
C VAL A 132 4.92 9.72 8.57
N TYR A 133 4.40 8.53 8.89
CA TYR A 133 3.86 7.60 7.91
C TYR A 133 2.33 7.61 7.93
N TYR A 134 1.72 7.77 6.76
CA TYR A 134 0.27 7.56 6.58
C TYR A 134 0.02 6.40 5.64
N VAL A 135 -0.93 5.53 5.97
CA VAL A 135 -1.45 4.53 5.03
C VAL A 135 -2.46 5.23 4.13
N VAL A 136 -2.20 5.22 2.82
CA VAL A 136 -3.10 5.82 1.82
C VAL A 136 -3.60 4.71 0.90
N GLN A 137 -4.92 4.63 0.74
CA GLN A 137 -5.56 3.59 -0.05
C GLN A 137 -6.46 4.19 -1.13
N GLU A 138 -6.43 3.58 -2.30
CA GLU A 138 -7.36 3.85 -3.39
C GLU A 138 -8.72 3.19 -3.08
N GLY A 139 -9.78 3.98 -3.01
CA GLY A 139 -11.12 3.45 -2.78
C GLY A 139 -12.16 4.52 -2.49
N ALA A 140 -13.42 4.14 -2.62
CA ALA A 140 -14.53 4.97 -2.16
C ALA A 140 -14.58 4.92 -0.63
N VAL A 141 -14.61 6.10 0.01
CA VAL A 141 -14.79 6.20 1.45
C VAL A 141 -16.16 5.61 1.80
N LYS A 142 -16.19 4.58 2.64
CA LYS A 142 -17.46 4.05 3.18
C LYS A 142 -18.14 5.20 3.93
N PRO A 143 -19.41 5.54 3.62
CA PRO A 143 -20.11 6.62 4.32
C PRO A 143 -20.15 6.27 5.80
N ARG A 144 -19.62 7.16 6.64
CA ARG A 144 -19.78 7.02 8.09
C ARG A 144 -21.24 7.33 8.42
N GLN A 145 -21.96 6.35 8.96
CA GLN A 145 -23.20 6.62 9.67
C GLN A 145 -22.81 7.37 10.94
N ASN A 146 -23.13 8.67 10.98
CA ASN A 146 -23.15 9.46 12.20
C ASN A 146 -24.59 9.50 12.72
#